data_AF-A0A0S4TBZ8-F1
#
_entry.id   AF-A0A0S4TBZ8-F1
#
_cell.length_a   1.000
_cell.length_b   1.000
_cell.length_c   1.000
_cell.angle_alpha   90.00
_cell.angle_beta   90.00
_cell.angle_gamma   90.00
#
_symmetry.space_group_name_H-M   'P 1'
#
loop_
_entity.id
_entity.type
_entity.pdbx_description
1 polymer ?
#
loop_
_entity_poly.entity_id
_entity_poly.type
_entity_poly.pdbx_seq_one_letter_code
_entity_poly.pdbx_strand_id
1 'polypeptide(L)'
;MITCDPNSLFFGFLGIAGCLIFANLGAAYGIAKSGVGISSMAVMRPDLIMRSIIPAVMAGILGIYGLIGSLVIFFQMGEPNLYSAYTAYAQMSAGLVIGLSSLAAGLAIGIVGDAGVRAAAQQPRLLTGMILILVFGEALAIYGVIIGIIMGTTKPTGQLCASYI
;
A
#
# COMPACT_ATOMS: atom_id res chain seq x y z
N MET A 1 -13.26 21.98 27.87
CA MET A 1 -13.11 20.92 26.85
C MET A 1 -13.18 21.59 25.49
N ILE A 2 -12.34 21.18 24.55
CA ILE A 2 -12.38 21.71 23.18
C ILE A 2 -13.60 21.07 22.49
N THR A 3 -14.42 21.84 21.80
CA THR A 3 -15.56 21.32 21.02
C THR A 3 -15.05 20.58 19.79
N CYS A 4 -15.60 19.40 19.49
CA CYS A 4 -15.29 18.69 18.24
C CYS A 4 -15.79 19.51 17.05
N ASP A 5 -14.90 19.98 16.18
CA ASP A 5 -15.29 20.65 14.93
C ASP A 5 -15.66 19.59 13.87
N PRO A 6 -16.81 19.70 13.18
CA PRO A 6 -17.22 18.78 12.10
C PRO A 6 -16.16 18.62 11.01
N ASN A 7 -15.31 19.63 10.79
CA ASN A 7 -14.23 19.59 9.79
C ASN A 7 -13.16 18.53 10.07
N SER A 8 -13.10 17.99 11.29
CA SER A 8 -12.18 16.91 11.65
C SER A 8 -12.43 15.63 10.84
N LEU A 9 -13.68 15.34 10.41
CA LEU A 9 -13.97 14.17 9.58
C LEU A 9 -13.29 14.21 8.20
N PHE A 10 -13.06 15.40 7.66
CA PHE A 10 -12.42 15.58 6.37
C PHE A 10 -11.04 14.90 6.34
N PHE A 11 -10.24 15.05 7.39
CA PHE A 11 -8.92 14.43 7.48
C PHE A 11 -8.98 12.91 7.61
N GLY A 12 -10.01 12.37 8.27
CA GLY A 12 -10.25 10.92 8.33
C GLY A 12 -10.51 10.34 6.94
N PHE A 13 -11.44 10.93 6.18
CA PHE A 13 -11.73 10.49 4.81
C PHE A 13 -10.56 10.71 3.85
N LEU A 14 -9.80 11.81 4.03
CA LEU A 14 -8.58 12.04 3.27
C LEU A 14 -7.54 10.96 3.54
N GLY A 15 -7.44 10.45 4.77
CA GLY A 15 -6.62 9.30 5.13
C GLY A 15 -7.02 8.02 4.37
N ILE A 16 -8.32 7.71 4.33
CA ILE A 16 -8.86 6.58 3.56
C ILE A 16 -8.52 6.72 2.07
N ALA A 17 -8.79 7.90 1.49
CA ALA A 17 -8.51 8.19 0.09
C ALA A 17 -7.01 8.07 -0.23
N GLY A 18 -6.15 8.69 0.59
CA GLY A 18 -4.71 8.63 0.44
C GLY A 18 -4.16 7.20 0.51
N CYS A 19 -4.65 6.39 1.45
CA CYS A 19 -4.28 4.99 1.59
C CYS A 19 -4.53 4.20 0.29
N LEU A 20 -5.75 4.28 -0.24
CA LEU A 20 -6.16 3.48 -1.38
C LEU A 20 -5.54 3.98 -2.69
N ILE A 21 -5.51 5.31 -2.91
CA ILE A 21 -4.97 5.90 -4.15
C ILE A 21 -3.49 5.59 -4.31
N PHE A 22 -2.67 5.84 -3.28
CA PHE A 22 -1.23 5.63 -3.39
C PHE A 22 -0.85 4.14 -3.47
N ALA A 23 -1.55 3.27 -2.75
CA ALA A 23 -1.34 1.83 -2.86
C ALA A 23 -1.70 1.31 -4.27
N ASN A 24 -2.82 1.76 -4.84
CA ASN A 24 -3.22 1.37 -6.19
C ASN A 24 -2.27 1.93 -7.27
N LEU A 25 -1.72 3.13 -7.07
CA LEU A 25 -0.68 3.67 -7.96
C LEU A 25 0.59 2.81 -7.93
N GLY A 26 1.02 2.37 -6.74
CA GLY A 26 2.14 1.44 -6.58
C GLY A 26 1.91 0.11 -7.30
N ALA A 27 0.74 -0.49 -7.08
CA ALA A 27 0.35 -1.73 -7.73
C ALA A 27 0.27 -1.58 -9.26
N ALA A 28 -0.37 -0.52 -9.75
CA ALA A 28 -0.50 -0.24 -11.18
C ALA A 28 0.87 -0.07 -11.86
N TYR A 29 1.78 0.70 -11.25
CA TYR A 29 3.13 0.86 -11.79
C TYR A 29 3.92 -0.46 -11.79
N GLY A 30 3.87 -1.21 -10.68
CA GLY A 30 4.55 -2.49 -10.54
C GLY A 30 4.11 -3.49 -11.61
N ILE A 31 2.80 -3.58 -11.86
CA ILE A 31 2.20 -4.42 -12.90
C ILE A 31 2.59 -3.91 -14.29
N ALA A 32 2.51 -2.61 -14.54
CA ALA A 32 2.80 -2.03 -15.85
C ALA A 32 4.26 -2.30 -16.29
N LYS A 33 5.24 -2.01 -15.42
CA LYS A 33 6.66 -2.24 -15.72
C LYS A 33 6.97 -3.73 -15.86
N SER A 34 6.51 -4.56 -14.93
CA SER A 34 6.72 -6.01 -15.00
C SER A 34 6.06 -6.62 -16.24
N GLY A 35 4.88 -6.14 -16.63
CA GLY A 35 4.16 -6.60 -17.82
C GLY A 35 4.88 -6.31 -19.13
N VAL A 36 5.56 -5.15 -19.23
CA VAL A 36 6.42 -4.83 -20.40
C VAL A 36 7.61 -5.79 -20.46
N GLY A 37 8.23 -6.10 -19.31
CA GLY A 37 9.29 -7.11 -19.24
C GLY A 37 8.82 -8.49 -19.65
N ILE A 38 7.69 -8.95 -19.10
CA ILE A 38 7.11 -10.27 -19.37
C ILE A 38 6.75 -10.40 -20.85
N SER A 39 6.06 -9.42 -21.42
CA SER A 39 5.68 -9.43 -22.84
C SER A 39 6.89 -9.44 -23.78
N SER A 40 7.93 -8.66 -23.47
CA SER A 40 9.17 -8.68 -24.27
C SER A 40 9.90 -10.03 -24.21
N MET A 41 9.88 -10.68 -23.05
CA MET A 41 10.46 -12.01 -22.88
C MET A 41 9.60 -13.11 -23.53
N ALA A 42 8.28 -12.99 -23.42
CA ALA A 42 7.29 -13.95 -23.93
C ALA A 42 7.41 -14.20 -25.43
N VAL A 43 7.79 -13.18 -26.20
CA VAL A 43 8.02 -13.31 -27.65
C VAL A 43 9.21 -14.21 -27.96
N MET A 44 10.25 -14.19 -27.11
CA MET A 44 11.48 -14.96 -27.31
C MET A 44 11.41 -16.36 -26.68
N ARG A 45 10.80 -16.49 -25.50
CA ARG A 45 10.69 -17.75 -24.74
C ARG A 45 9.31 -17.91 -24.09
N PRO A 46 8.29 -18.36 -24.83
CA PRO A 46 6.92 -18.48 -24.32
C PRO A 46 6.79 -19.49 -23.17
N ASP A 47 7.66 -20.50 -23.11
CA ASP A 47 7.64 -21.52 -22.05
C ASP A 47 7.86 -20.95 -20.63
N LEU A 48 8.47 -19.77 -20.53
CA LEU A 48 8.83 -19.14 -19.26
C LEU A 48 7.77 -18.15 -18.74
N ILE A 49 6.67 -17.93 -19.47
CA ILE A 49 5.63 -16.93 -19.13
C ILE A 49 5.05 -17.20 -17.74
N MET A 50 4.61 -18.43 -17.47
CA MET A 50 3.97 -18.78 -16.19
C MET A 50 4.89 -18.55 -14.99
N ARG A 51 6.19 -18.77 -15.15
CA ARG A 51 7.18 -18.54 -14.07
C ARG A 51 7.49 -17.05 -13.88
N SER A 52 7.27 -16.24 -14.92
CA SER A 52 7.63 -14.82 -14.95
C SER A 52 6.51 -13.90 -14.50
N ILE A 53 5.32 -14.46 -14.21
CA ILE A 53 4.16 -13.72 -13.67
C ILE A 53 4.34 -13.32 -12.20
N ILE A 54 5.27 -13.93 -11.47
CA ILE A 54 5.50 -13.71 -10.03
C ILE A 54 5.61 -12.22 -9.65
N PRO A 55 6.42 -11.37 -10.32
CA PRO A 55 6.52 -9.95 -9.97
C PRO A 55 5.21 -9.18 -10.17
N ALA A 56 4.41 -9.55 -11.18
CA ALA A 56 3.12 -8.91 -11.43
C ALA A 56 2.09 -9.27 -10.34
N VAL A 57 2.09 -10.53 -9.87
CA VAL A 57 1.23 -10.95 -8.75
C VAL A 57 1.65 -10.26 -7.46
N MET A 58 2.95 -10.20 -7.16
CA MET A 58 3.49 -9.50 -5.99
C MET A 58 3.11 -8.01 -6.01
N ALA A 59 3.17 -7.35 -7.18
CA ALA A 59 2.69 -5.98 -7.33
C ALA A 59 1.18 -5.81 -7.04
N GLY A 60 0.37 -6.83 -7.36
CA GLY A 60 -1.07 -6.82 -7.08
C GLY A 60 -1.42 -6.87 -5.59
N ILE A 61 -0.59 -7.52 -4.77
CA ILE A 61 -0.83 -7.65 -3.31
C ILE A 61 -0.79 -6.28 -2.61
N LEU A 62 0.00 -5.32 -3.12
CA LEU A 62 0.06 -3.96 -2.56
C LEU A 62 -1.28 -3.23 -2.59
N GLY A 63 -2.11 -3.47 -3.62
CA GLY A 63 -3.47 -2.92 -3.68
C GLY A 63 -4.36 -3.48 -2.57
N ILE A 64 -4.17 -4.75 -2.20
CA ILE A 64 -4.90 -5.41 -1.10
C ILE A 64 -4.49 -4.80 0.24
N TYR A 65 -3.22 -4.48 0.44
CA TYR A 65 -2.75 -3.77 1.62
C TYR A 65 -3.41 -2.40 1.78
N GLY A 66 -3.50 -1.63 0.70
CA GLY A 66 -4.21 -0.35 0.68
C GLY A 66 -5.71 -0.49 0.98
N LEU A 67 -6.35 -1.51 0.40
CA LEU A 67 -7.76 -1.82 0.65
C LEU A 67 -8.01 -2.14 2.12
N ILE A 68 -7.24 -3.08 2.70
CA ILE A 68 -7.39 -3.48 4.10
C ILE A 68 -7.13 -2.29 5.03
N GLY A 69 -6.06 -1.51 4.78
CA GLY A 69 -5.75 -0.30 5.56
C GLY A 69 -6.89 0.71 5.54
N SER A 70 -7.47 0.97 4.37
CA SER A 70 -8.60 1.89 4.21
C SER A 70 -9.86 1.41 4.96
N LEU A 71 -10.16 0.12 4.93
CA LEU A 71 -11.30 -0.48 5.63
C LEU A 71 -11.10 -0.45 7.16
N VAL A 72 -9.90 -0.73 7.65
CA VAL A 72 -9.58 -0.67 9.08
C VAL A 72 -9.77 0.75 9.63
N ILE A 73 -9.38 1.78 8.87
CA ILE A 73 -9.59 3.17 9.24
C ILE A 73 -11.09 3.50 9.23
N PHE A 74 -11.82 3.05 8.21
CA PHE A 74 -13.27 3.28 8.09
C PHE A 74 -14.06 2.69 9.26
N PHE A 75 -13.78 1.45 9.68
CA PHE A 75 -14.47 0.82 10.81
C PHE A 75 -14.21 1.49 12.16
N GLN A 76 -13.22 2.37 12.24
CA GLN A 76 -12.89 3.10 13.46
C GLN A 76 -13.39 4.54 13.49
N MET A 77 -14.01 5.01 12.41
CA MET A 77 -14.72 6.28 12.43
C MET A 77 -15.96 6.14 13.31
N GLY A 78 -15.98 6.90 14.41
CA GLY A 78 -17.12 7.01 15.32
C GLY A 78 -18.12 8.08 14.87
N GLU A 79 -19.06 8.41 15.76
CA GLU A 79 -20.03 9.47 15.50
C GLU A 79 -19.36 10.83 15.26
N PRO A 80 -19.87 11.63 14.30
CA PRO A 80 -19.25 12.89 13.88
C PRO A 80 -19.19 13.94 15.00
N ASN A 81 -20.04 13.83 16.01
CA ASN A 81 -20.15 14.79 17.11
C ASN A 81 -19.06 14.62 18.18
N LEU A 82 -18.39 13.46 18.23
CA LEU A 82 -17.38 13.10 19.24
C LEU A 82 -15.98 12.88 18.62
N TYR A 83 -15.84 13.19 17.33
CA TYR A 83 -14.60 12.96 16.60
C TYR A 83 -13.60 14.09 16.85
N SER A 84 -12.47 13.75 17.48
CA SER A 84 -11.44 14.72 17.87
C SER A 84 -10.46 14.99 16.71
N ALA A 85 -9.88 16.19 16.67
CA ALA A 85 -8.80 16.50 15.73
C ALA A 85 -7.59 15.57 15.88
N TYR A 86 -7.30 15.07 17.09
CA TYR A 86 -6.21 14.11 17.31
C TYR A 86 -6.44 12.80 16.55
N THR A 87 -7.64 12.22 16.66
CA THR A 87 -8.01 10.98 15.95
C THR A 87 -8.04 11.18 14.45
N ALA A 88 -8.49 12.36 14.01
CA ALA A 88 -8.49 12.76 12.60
C ALA A 88 -7.10 12.75 11.97
N TYR A 89 -6.13 13.41 12.62
CA TYR A 89 -4.75 13.45 12.13
C TYR A 89 -4.04 12.11 12.26
N ALA A 90 -4.36 11.31 13.30
CA ALA A 90 -3.85 9.94 13.42
C ALA A 90 -4.33 9.05 12.27
N GLN A 91 -5.60 9.14 11.88
CA GLN A 91 -6.15 8.37 10.75
C GLN A 91 -5.64 8.87 9.39
N MET A 92 -5.44 10.18 9.24
CA MET A 92 -4.82 10.76 8.04
C MET A 92 -3.38 10.26 7.86
N SER A 93 -2.57 10.33 8.92
CA SER A 93 -1.18 9.87 8.90
C SER A 93 -1.09 8.35 8.73
N ALA A 94 -1.95 7.58 9.38
CA ALA A 94 -2.07 6.14 9.16
C ALA A 94 -2.29 5.80 7.68
N GLY A 95 -3.26 6.45 7.04
CA GLY A 95 -3.54 6.23 5.62
C GLY A 95 -2.38 6.60 4.69
N LEU A 96 -1.70 7.72 4.96
CA LEU A 96 -0.53 8.15 4.18
C LEU A 96 0.66 7.21 4.34
N VAL A 97 0.94 6.71 5.55
CA VAL A 97 2.05 5.78 5.81
C VAL A 97 1.84 4.48 5.02
N ILE A 98 0.63 3.91 5.05
CA ILE A 98 0.32 2.68 4.29
C ILE A 98 0.43 2.94 2.79
N GLY A 99 -0.20 4.00 2.31
CA GLY A 99 -0.28 4.33 0.88
C GLY A 99 1.09 4.62 0.27
N LEU A 100 1.87 5.51 0.88
CA LEU A 100 3.18 5.92 0.36
C LEU A 100 4.24 4.82 0.47
N SER A 101 4.20 4.01 1.53
CA SER A 101 5.10 2.84 1.65
C SER A 101 4.80 1.81 0.56
N SER A 102 3.51 1.58 0.28
CA SER A 102 3.06 0.69 -0.79
C SER A 102 3.43 1.23 -2.18
N LEU A 103 3.35 2.56 -2.38
CA LEU A 103 3.81 3.19 -3.61
C LEU A 103 5.31 2.94 -3.84
N ALA A 104 6.14 3.18 -2.82
CA ALA A 104 7.59 2.98 -2.90
C ALA A 104 7.96 1.52 -3.20
N ALA A 105 7.30 0.57 -2.53
CA ALA A 105 7.49 -0.85 -2.77
C ALA A 105 7.08 -1.26 -4.20
N GLY A 106 5.95 -0.74 -4.70
CA GLY A 106 5.48 -0.99 -6.07
C GLY A 106 6.44 -0.47 -7.14
N LEU A 107 7.06 0.70 -6.92
CA LEU A 107 8.10 1.24 -7.80
C LEU A 107 9.33 0.32 -7.86
N ALA A 108 9.81 -0.15 -6.70
CA ALA A 108 10.95 -1.06 -6.62
C ALA A 108 10.65 -2.41 -7.30
N ILE A 109 9.50 -3.01 -6.99
CA ILE A 109 9.04 -4.28 -7.57
C ILE A 109 8.92 -4.18 -9.09
N GLY A 110 8.37 -3.09 -9.61
CA GLY A 110 8.22 -2.91 -11.06
C GLY A 110 9.55 -2.85 -11.82
N ILE A 111 10.53 -2.11 -11.28
CA ILE A 111 11.85 -1.97 -11.92
C ILE A 111 12.65 -3.27 -11.83
N VAL A 112 12.68 -3.89 -10.66
CA VAL A 112 13.34 -5.19 -10.44
C VAL A 112 12.66 -6.28 -11.28
N GLY A 113 11.32 -6.24 -11.38
CA GLY A 113 10.53 -7.14 -12.21
C GLY A 113 10.94 -7.06 -13.67
N ASP A 114 10.87 -5.88 -14.30
CA ASP A 114 11.22 -5.68 -15.73
C ASP A 114 12.65 -6.15 -16.05
N ALA A 115 13.64 -5.73 -15.26
CA ALA A 115 15.03 -6.13 -15.46
C ALA A 115 15.24 -7.64 -15.18
N GLY A 116 14.61 -8.14 -14.11
CA GLY A 116 14.75 -9.51 -13.65
C GLY A 116 14.17 -10.53 -14.61
N VAL A 117 12.97 -10.31 -15.17
CA VAL A 117 12.38 -11.24 -16.13
C VAL A 117 13.16 -11.27 -17.46
N ARG A 118 13.74 -10.15 -17.89
CA ARG A 118 14.63 -10.11 -19.07
C ARG A 118 15.94 -10.86 -18.84
N ALA A 119 16.54 -10.71 -17.66
CA ALA A 119 17.77 -11.44 -17.30
C ALA A 119 17.50 -12.95 -17.11
N ALA A 120 16.37 -13.31 -16.48
CA ALA A 120 15.95 -14.69 -16.30
C ALA A 120 15.68 -15.40 -17.65
N ALA A 121 15.29 -14.65 -18.68
CA ALA A 121 15.17 -15.16 -20.04
C ALA A 121 16.50 -15.69 -20.58
N GLN A 122 17.62 -15.04 -20.24
CA GLN A 122 18.95 -15.44 -20.68
C GLN A 122 19.48 -16.59 -19.81
N GLN A 123 19.36 -16.48 -18.49
CA GLN A 123 19.85 -17.49 -17.55
C GLN A 123 18.80 -17.82 -16.48
N PRO A 124 18.19 -19.03 -16.52
CA PRO A 124 17.04 -19.37 -15.66
C PRO A 124 17.40 -19.48 -14.18
N ARG A 125 18.68 -19.66 -13.84
CA ARG A 125 19.15 -19.68 -12.44
C ARG A 125 19.00 -18.32 -11.72
N LEU A 126 18.88 -17.21 -12.47
CA LEU A 126 18.64 -15.89 -11.86
C LEU A 126 17.20 -15.71 -11.34
N LEU A 127 16.25 -16.56 -11.74
CA LEU A 127 14.86 -16.47 -11.28
C LEU A 127 14.74 -16.51 -9.75
N THR A 128 15.49 -17.40 -9.10
CA THR A 128 15.50 -17.50 -7.62
C THR A 128 16.08 -16.25 -6.97
N GLY A 129 17.14 -15.67 -7.55
CA GLY A 129 17.73 -14.42 -7.05
C GLY A 129 16.79 -13.23 -7.20
N MET A 130 16.08 -13.14 -8.33
CA MET A 130 15.05 -12.12 -8.55
C MET A 130 13.93 -12.23 -7.51
N ILE A 131 13.42 -13.44 -7.24
CA ILE A 131 12.37 -13.64 -6.23
C ILE A 131 12.83 -13.17 -4.85
N LEU A 132 14.07 -13.48 -4.46
CA LEU A 132 14.60 -13.03 -3.17
C LEU A 132 14.62 -11.50 -3.05
N ILE A 133 15.03 -10.79 -4.11
CA ILE A 133 15.04 -9.32 -4.13
C ILE A 133 13.61 -8.77 -4.04
N LEU A 134 12.65 -9.38 -4.76
CA LEU A 134 11.25 -8.97 -4.74
C LEU A 134 10.62 -9.11 -3.34
N VAL A 135 10.95 -10.17 -2.60
CA VAL A 135 10.47 -10.36 -1.22
C VAL A 135 10.98 -9.25 -0.29
N PHE A 136 12.25 -8.84 -0.41
CA PHE A 136 12.76 -7.69 0.34
C PHE A 136 12.12 -6.36 -0.09
N GLY A 137 11.79 -6.21 -1.37
CA GLY A 137 11.03 -5.07 -1.87
C GLY A 137 9.61 -5.01 -1.28
N GLU A 138 8.94 -6.15 -1.14
CA GLU A 138 7.60 -6.24 -0.55
C GLU A 138 7.59 -5.93 0.96
N ALA A 139 8.65 -6.30 1.69
CA ALA A 139 8.77 -6.04 3.13
C ALA A 139 8.61 -4.54 3.47
N LEU A 140 9.01 -3.64 2.56
CA LEU A 140 8.82 -2.18 2.70
C LEU A 140 7.34 -1.81 2.86
N ALA A 141 6.44 -2.46 2.12
CA ALA A 141 5.00 -2.22 2.23
C ALA A 141 4.45 -2.76 3.56
N ILE A 142 4.90 -3.95 3.98
CA ILE A 142 4.47 -4.58 5.23
C ILE A 142 4.80 -3.70 6.44
N TYR A 143 5.98 -3.08 6.47
CA TYR A 143 6.35 -2.15 7.54
C TYR A 143 5.37 -0.97 7.64
N GLY A 144 4.99 -0.40 6.49
CA GLY A 144 4.00 0.68 6.42
C GLY A 144 2.62 0.24 6.90
N VAL A 145 2.17 -0.96 6.52
CA VAL A 145 0.89 -1.54 6.95
C VAL A 145 0.84 -1.72 8.47
N ILE A 146 1.87 -2.29 9.07
CA ILE A 146 1.92 -2.53 10.52
C ILE A 146 1.79 -1.21 11.28
N ILE A 147 2.61 -0.21 10.94
CA ILE A 147 2.59 1.10 11.61
C ILE A 147 1.24 1.79 11.38
N GLY A 148 0.73 1.77 10.14
CA GLY A 148 -0.53 2.40 9.81
C GLY A 148 -1.73 1.80 10.56
N ILE A 149 -1.76 0.47 10.75
CA ILE A 149 -2.82 -0.17 11.54
C ILE A 149 -2.71 0.22 13.02
N ILE A 150 -1.50 0.27 13.59
CA ILE A 150 -1.31 0.69 14.99
C ILE A 150 -1.78 2.14 15.19
N MET A 151 -1.38 3.04 14.30
CA MET A 151 -1.81 4.44 14.35
C MET A 151 -3.31 4.59 14.15
N GLY A 152 -3.88 3.85 13.20
CA GLY A 152 -5.31 3.85 12.90
C GLY A 152 -6.15 3.28 14.04
N THR A 153 -5.61 2.34 14.85
CA THR A 153 -6.26 1.69 16.00
C THR A 153 -6.13 2.39 17.35
N THR A 154 -5.25 3.39 17.43
CA THR A 154 -4.97 4.06 18.69
C THR A 154 -6.12 4.98 19.09
N LYS A 155 -6.88 4.59 20.12
CA LYS A 155 -7.92 5.42 20.73
C LYS A 155 -7.31 6.36 21.77
N PRO A 156 -7.72 7.64 21.83
CA PRO A 156 -7.23 8.57 22.84
C PRO A 156 -7.64 8.14 24.25
N THR A 157 -6.68 8.11 25.16
CA THR A 157 -6.90 7.74 26.57
C THR A 157 -7.38 8.98 27.34
N GLY A 158 -8.66 9.32 27.20
CA GLY A 158 -9.31 10.45 27.89
C GLY A 158 -10.34 11.17 27.01
N GLN A 159 -11.30 11.86 27.64
CA GLN A 159 -12.24 12.76 26.93
C GLN A 159 -11.49 14.02 26.48
N LEU A 160 -10.87 13.97 25.31
CA LEU A 160 -10.12 15.09 24.73
C LEU A 160 -11.05 16.24 24.27
N CYS A 161 -12.30 15.92 23.94
CA CYS A 161 -13.28 16.88 23.43
C CYS A 161 -14.69 16.65 24.00
N ALA A 162 -15.49 17.71 24.05
CA ALA A 162 -16.93 17.67 24.33
C ALA A 162 -17.72 17.64 23.02
N SER A 163 -18.97 17.15 23.07
CA SER A 163 -19.87 17.17 21.92
C SER A 163 -20.00 18.58 21.34
N TYR A 164 -20.12 18.65 20.01
CA TYR A 164 -20.39 19.91 19.30
C TYR A 164 -21.76 20.52 19.67
N ILE A 165 -22.66 19.71 20.23
CA ILE A 165 -24.01 20.05 20.70
C ILE A 165 -24.01 20.08 22.22
#